data_AF-A0A7V1LU79-F1
#
_entry.id   AF-A0A7V1LU79-F1
#
_cell.length_a   1.000
_cell.length_b   1.000
_cell.length_c   1.000
_cell.angle_alpha   90.00
_cell.angle_beta   90.00
_cell.angle_gamma   90.00
#
_symmetry.space_group_name_H-M   'P 1'
#
loop_
_entity.id
_entity.type
_entity.pdbx_description
1 polymer ?
#
loop_
_entity_poly.entity_id
_entity_poly.type
_entity_poly.pdbx_seq_one_letter_code
_entity_poly.pdbx_strand_id
1 'polypeptide(L)' 'AANAGGVAVSGLEMTQDSMRLPWSKDEVDDRLRMIMKNIHTTCIQMADRFNTPGNYVNGANIGGFLKVADAMMDQGVV' A
#
# COMPACT_ATOMS: atom_id res chain seq x y z
N ALA A 1 1.73 -1.65 -8.82
CA ALA A 1 1.25 -0.44 -8.12
C ALA A 1 -0.15 -0.03 -8.59
N ALA A 2 -0.35 0.30 -9.88
CA ALA A 2 -1.64 0.83 -10.37
C ALA A 2 -2.86 -0.09 -10.15
N ASN A 3 -2.69 -1.41 -10.22
CA ASN A 3 -3.75 -2.41 -10.04
C ASN A 3 -3.91 -2.90 -8.59
N ALA A 4 -3.20 -2.30 -7.62
CA ALA A 4 -3.27 -2.70 -6.22
C ALA A 4 -4.65 -2.45 -5.58
N GLY A 5 -5.52 -1.69 -6.23
CA GLY A 5 -6.87 -1.40 -5.74
C GLY A 5 -7.71 -2.64 -5.45
N GLY A 6 -7.60 -3.70 -6.25
CA GLY A 6 -8.33 -4.96 -5.99
C GLY A 6 -7.94 -5.58 -4.65
N VAL A 7 -6.64 -5.75 -4.41
CA VAL A 7 -6.12 -6.28 -3.14
C VAL A 7 -6.42 -5.34 -1.96
N ALA A 8 -6.38 -4.02 -2.19
CA ALA A 8 -6.74 -3.04 -1.19
C ALA A 8 -8.19 -3.18 -0.72
N VAL A 9 -9.13 -3.37 -1.66
CA VAL A 9 -10.55 -3.60 -1.33
C VAL A 9 -10.74 -4.92 -0.57
N SER A 10 -10.00 -5.99 -0.92
CA SER A 10 -10.02 -7.22 -0.12
C SER A 10 -9.56 -7.00 1.33
N GLY A 11 -8.55 -6.15 1.56
CA GLY A 11 -8.15 -5.77 2.92
C GLY A 11 -9.22 -4.95 3.66
N LEU A 12 -9.95 -4.08 2.94
CA LEU A 12 -11.09 -3.34 3.50
C LEU A 12 -12.26 -4.29 3.84
N GLU A 13 -12.52 -5.30 3.01
CA GLU A 13 -13.51 -6.35 3.27
C GLU A 13 -13.15 -7.13 4.55
N MET A 14 -11.90 -7.61 4.68
CA MET A 14 -11.43 -8.27 5.90
C MET A 14 -11.59 -7.39 7.16
N THR A 15 -11.41 -6.07 7.02
CA THR A 15 -11.59 -5.13 8.13
C THR A 15 -13.08 -5.02 8.52
N GLN A 16 -13.97 -4.90 7.54
CA GLN A 16 -15.42 -4.89 7.78
C GLN A 16 -15.89 -6.18 8.44
N ASP A 17 -15.38 -7.33 8.00
CA ASP A 17 -15.68 -8.66 8.58
C ASP A 17 -15.25 -8.73 10.05
N SER A 18 -14.02 -8.28 10.35
CA SER A 18 -13.51 -8.25 11.72
C SER A 18 -14.30 -7.28 12.61
N MET A 19 -14.77 -6.16 12.07
CA MET A 19 -15.56 -5.16 12.80
C MET A 19 -17.05 -5.52 12.89
N ARG A 20 -17.54 -6.43 12.04
CA ARG A 20 -18.96 -6.76 11.85
C ARG A 20 -19.82 -5.54 11.51
N LEU A 21 -19.24 -4.60 10.78
CA LEU A 21 -19.88 -3.35 10.38
C LEU A 21 -19.63 -3.11 8.89
N PRO A 22 -20.68 -3.14 8.04
CA PRO A 22 -20.53 -2.80 6.64
C PRO A 22 -20.40 -1.28 6.46
N TRP A 23 -19.58 -0.88 5.50
CA TRP A 23 -19.46 0.52 5.08
C TRP A 23 -20.31 0.81 3.85
N SER A 24 -20.62 2.09 3.64
CA SER A 24 -21.23 2.52 2.38
C SER A 24 -20.23 2.41 1.23
N LYS A 25 -20.75 2.37 -0.01
CA LYS A 25 -19.91 2.43 -1.20
C LYS A 25 -18.98 3.66 -1.20
N ASP A 26 -19.51 4.82 -0.82
CA ASP A 26 -18.76 6.07 -0.82
C ASP A 26 -17.62 6.04 0.21
N GLU A 27 -17.85 5.44 1.37
CA GLU A 27 -16.80 5.26 2.38
C GLU A 27 -15.70 4.30 1.90
N VAL A 28 -16.07 3.19 1.26
CA VAL A 28 -15.08 2.26 0.66
C VAL A 28 -14.27 2.95 -0.43
N ASP A 29 -14.91 3.75 -1.28
CA ASP A 29 -14.28 4.49 -2.37
C ASP A 29 -13.32 5.56 -1.86
N ASP A 30 -13.69 6.32 -0.82
CA ASP A 30 -12.82 7.32 -0.20
C ASP A 30 -11.59 6.68 0.46
N ARG A 31 -11.78 5.55 1.15
CA ARG A 31 -10.67 4.76 1.70
C ARG A 31 -9.76 4.23 0.59
N LEU A 32 -10.33 3.70 -0.50
CA LEU A 32 -9.58 3.23 -1.66
C LEU A 32 -8.77 4.36 -2.31
N ARG A 33 -9.36 5.55 -2.51
CA ARG A 33 -8.64 6.73 -3.03
C ARG A 33 -7.46 7.11 -2.14
N MET A 34 -7.64 7.07 -0.82
CA MET A 34 -6.57 7.35 0.12
C MET A 34 -5.43 6.33 -0.02
N ILE A 35 -5.75 5.04 -0.09
CA ILE A 35 -4.75 3.98 -0.30
C ILE A 35 -3.98 4.19 -1.61
N MET A 36 -4.68 4.48 -2.71
CA MET A 36 -4.03 4.69 -4.01
C MET A 36 -3.13 5.95 -4.02
N LYS A 37 -3.54 7.03 -3.34
CA LYS A 37 -2.69 8.23 -3.14
C LYS A 37 -1.43 7.91 -2.33
N ASN A 38 -1.55 7.07 -1.30
CA ASN A 38 -0.40 6.65 -0.49
C ASN A 38 0.57 5.77 -1.30
N ILE A 39 0.05 4.88 -2.15
CA ILE A 39 0.87 4.07 -3.08
C ILE A 39 1.62 4.99 -4.05
N HIS A 40 0.93 5.95 -4.68
CA HIS A 40 1.58 6.92 -5.55
C HIS A 40 2.68 7.72 -4.83
N THR A 41 2.37 8.23 -3.64
CA THR A 41 3.31 8.99 -2.79
C THR A 41 4.55 8.15 -2.45
N THR A 42 4.35 6.88 -2.11
CA THR A 42 5.46 5.94 -1.84
C THR A 42 6.34 5.76 -3.08
N CYS A 43 5.73 5.55 -4.25
CA CYS A 43 6.48 5.38 -5.50
C CYS A 43 7.37 6.60 -5.79
N ILE A 44 6.82 7.81 -5.73
CA ILE A 44 7.59 9.02 -6.05
C ILE A 44 8.70 9.27 -5.03
N GLN A 45 8.42 9.10 -3.73
CA GLN A 45 9.39 9.35 -2.65
C GLN A 45 10.52 8.34 -2.67
N MET A 46 10.23 7.05 -2.87
CA MET A 46 11.26 6.02 -2.93
C MET A 46 12.10 6.12 -4.20
N ALA A 47 11.47 6.43 -5.34
CA ALA A 47 12.20 6.65 -6.58
C ALA A 47 13.20 7.82 -6.45
N ASP A 48 12.77 8.93 -5.83
CA ASP A 48 13.61 10.10 -5.58
C ASP A 48 14.74 9.79 -4.58
N ARG A 49 14.40 9.19 -3.43
CA ARG A 49 15.37 8.81 -2.38
C ARG A 49 16.50 7.91 -2.89
N PHE A 50 16.22 7.06 -3.89
CA PHE A 50 17.20 6.14 -4.47
C PHE A 50 17.69 6.60 -5.85
N ASN A 51 17.67 7.91 -6.11
CA ASN A 51 18.30 8.57 -7.26
C ASN A 51 17.77 8.10 -8.62
N THR A 52 16.48 7.76 -8.69
CA THR A 52 15.75 7.43 -9.93
C THR A 52 14.41 8.18 -10.02
N PRO A 53 14.41 9.51 -9.89
CA PRO A 53 13.18 10.31 -9.75
C PRO A 53 12.19 10.06 -10.89
N GLY A 54 10.90 9.95 -10.56
CA GLY A 54 9.82 9.67 -11.51
C GLY A 54 9.73 8.21 -11.97
N ASN A 55 10.68 7.34 -11.63
CA ASN A 55 10.61 5.93 -11.96
C ASN A 55 9.70 5.15 -10.98
N TYR A 56 8.43 5.01 -11.35
CA TYR A 56 7.44 4.27 -10.56
C TYR A 56 7.77 2.80 -10.35
N VAL A 57 8.45 2.16 -11.31
CA VAL A 57 8.83 0.75 -11.19
C VAL A 57 9.83 0.59 -10.05
N ASN A 58 10.87 1.43 -10.03
CA ASN A 58 11.84 1.44 -8.95
C ASN A 58 11.19 1.82 -7.62
N GLY A 59 10.42 2.90 -7.60
CA GLY A 59 9.76 3.36 -6.38
C GLY A 59 8.82 2.32 -5.77
N ALA A 60 8.02 1.64 -6.59
CA ALA A 60 7.11 0.59 -6.14
C ALA A 60 7.87 -0.62 -5.59
N ASN A 61 8.89 -1.09 -6.31
CA ASN A 61 9.68 -2.26 -5.90
C ASN A 61 10.45 -1.98 -4.60
N ILE A 62 11.12 -0.82 -4.52
CA ILE A 62 11.90 -0.42 -3.35
C ILE A 62 10.99 -0.22 -2.13
N GLY A 63 9.91 0.54 -2.28
CA GLY A 63 8.98 0.79 -1.17
C GLY A 63 8.29 -0.47 -0.65
N GLY A 64 7.88 -1.36 -1.56
CA GLY A 64 7.31 -2.65 -1.20
C GLY A 64 8.32 -3.56 -0.51
N PHE A 65 9.55 -3.64 -1.04
CA PHE A 65 10.62 -4.47 -0.47
C PHE A 65 11.03 -3.99 0.92
N LEU A 66 11.34 -2.70 1.10
CA LEU A 66 11.78 -2.16 2.39
C LEU A 66 10.76 -2.44 3.50
N LYS A 67 9.47 -2.24 3.23
CA LYS A 67 8.41 -2.51 4.22
C LYS A 67 8.43 -3.98 4.70
N VAL A 68 8.65 -4.92 3.80
CA VAL A 68 8.72 -6.35 4.15
C VAL A 68 10.04 -6.69 4.84
N ALA A 69 11.16 -6.19 4.31
CA ALA A 69 12.49 -6.43 4.87
C ALA A 69 12.60 -5.90 6.30
N ASP A 70 12.12 -4.69 6.57
CA ASP A 70 12.10 -4.09 7.91
C ASP A 70 11.27 -4.96 8.88
N ALA A 71 10.08 -5.38 8.46
CA ALA A 71 9.24 -6.26 9.27
C ALA A 71 9.86 -7.65 9.53
N MET A 72 10.58 -8.21 8.55
CA MET A 72 11.32 -9.48 8.72
C MET A 72 12.47 -9.31 9.71
N MET A 73 13.21 -8.20 9.65
CA MET A 73 14.27 -7.90 10.60
C MET A 73 13.74 -7.71 12.02
N ASP A 74 12.61 -7.03 12.18
CA ASP A 74 11.94 -6.82 13.47
C ASP A 74 11.44 -8.14 14.10
N GLN A 75 10.99 -9.09 13.27
CA GLN A 75 10.53 -10.41 13.74
C GLN A 75 11.69 -11.37 14.06
N GLY A 76 12.91 -11.06 13.62
CA GLY A 76 14.09 -11.90 13.83
C GLY A 76 14.08 -13.18 12.98
N VAL A 77 14.94 -14.13 13.34
CA VAL A 77 14.99 -15.45 12.68
C VAL A 77 13.92 -16.35 13.33
N VAL A 78 12.86 -16.61 12.58
CA VAL A 78 11.72 -17.47 12.95
C VAL A 78 11.64 -18.74 12.13
#